data_AF-A0A662TSI8-F1
#
_entry.id   AF-A0A662TSI8-F1
#
_cell.length_a   1.000
_cell.length_b   1.000
_cell.length_c   1.000
_cell.angle_alpha   90.00
_cell.angle_beta   90.00
_cell.angle_gamma   90.00
#
_symmetry.space_group_name_H-M   'P 1'
#
loop_
_entity.id
_entity.type
_entity.pdbx_description
1 polymer ?
#
loop_
_entity_poly.entity_id
_entity_poly.type
_entity_poly.pdbx_seq_one_letter_code
_entity_poly.pdbx_strand_id
1 'polypeptide(L)'
;MGGAIIPMLFSLYLLLYSIPMIERSLILAYLKILIATAIVTVVVHVFAKPVKGLGIAVPSFIPPFTSALAAAVVYRLITVSNPFIIAYISGTWGTLIGADLLNLRKVSELGAPVVSIGGAGVFDGIYMTGISAVFLLFLLLY
;
A
#
# COMPACT_ATOMS: atom_id res chain seq x y z
N MET A 1 -12.21 -5.09 13.89
CA MET A 1 -11.76 -3.73 13.50
C MET A 1 -10.31 -3.86 13.11
N GLY A 2 -10.02 -3.69 11.82
CA GLY A 2 -8.83 -4.21 11.16
C GLY A 2 -7.54 -3.46 11.48
N GLY A 3 -6.40 -4.14 11.37
CA GLY A 3 -5.08 -3.54 11.61
C GLY A 3 -4.70 -2.45 10.60
N ALA A 4 -5.52 -2.20 9.59
CA ALA A 4 -5.34 -1.19 8.55
C ALA A 4 -5.59 0.24 9.04
N ILE A 5 -6.26 0.43 10.19
CA ILE A 5 -6.60 1.77 10.69
C ILE A 5 -5.33 2.58 10.99
N ILE A 6 -4.37 1.99 11.72
CA ILE A 6 -3.11 2.66 12.07
C ILE A 6 -2.30 3.06 10.83
N PRO A 7 -1.98 2.14 9.88
CA PRO A 7 -1.22 2.53 8.69
C PRO A 7 -1.96 3.53 7.80
N MET A 8 -3.31 3.50 7.76
CA MET A 8 -4.10 4.48 7.03
C MET A 8 -4.01 5.88 7.65
N LEU A 9 -4.17 5.98 8.98
CA LEU A 9 -4.01 7.24 9.70
C LEU A 9 -2.58 7.79 9.56
N PHE A 10 -1.57 6.92 9.64
CA PHE A 10 -0.18 7.34 9.47
C PHE A 10 0.10 7.79 8.03
N SER A 11 -0.43 7.08 7.02
CA SER A 11 -0.34 7.54 5.62
C SER A 11 -1.03 8.87 5.40
N LEU A 12 -2.19 9.10 6.04
CA LEU A 12 -2.90 10.37 5.97
C LEU A 12 -2.11 11.50 6.63
N TYR A 13 -1.46 11.23 7.76
CA TYR A 13 -0.53 12.17 8.39
C TYR A 13 0.63 12.54 7.45
N LEU A 14 1.25 11.55 6.79
CA LEU A 14 2.33 11.79 5.83
C LEU A 14 1.85 12.65 4.65
N LEU A 15 0.65 12.38 4.12
CA LEU A 15 0.05 13.13 3.02
C LEU A 15 -0.28 14.58 3.42
N LEU A 16 -0.91 14.78 4.57
CA LEU A 16 -1.44 16.09 4.95
C LEU A 16 -0.43 16.99 5.65
N TYR A 17 0.62 16.41 6.26
CA TYR A 17 1.57 17.17 7.08
C TYR A 17 3.01 17.03 6.58
N SER A 18 3.51 15.82 6.37
CA SER A 18 4.92 15.62 5.98
C SER A 18 5.22 16.07 4.56
N ILE A 19 4.36 15.76 3.58
CA ILE A 19 4.55 16.18 2.18
C ILE A 19 4.60 17.72 2.06
N PRO A 20 3.62 18.50 2.60
CA PRO A 20 3.67 19.96 2.59
C PRO A 20 4.93 20.58 3.20
N MET A 21 5.51 19.94 4.22
CA MET A 21 6.67 20.46 4.94
C MET A 21 8.01 20.13 4.25
N ILE A 22 8.09 19.02 3.51
CA ILE A 22 9.36 18.49 2.99
C ILE A 22 9.51 18.72 1.48
N GLU A 23 8.42 18.61 0.72
CA GLU A 23 8.49 18.59 -0.74
C GLU A 23 8.45 19.99 -1.35
N ARG A 24 9.36 20.26 -2.30
CA ARG A 24 9.40 21.54 -3.03
C ARG A 24 8.20 21.72 -3.97
N SER A 25 7.70 20.64 -4.56
CA SER A 25 6.57 20.68 -5.49
C SER A 25 5.50 19.68 -5.06
N LEU A 26 4.46 20.20 -4.42
CA LEU A 26 3.36 19.41 -3.86
C LEU A 26 2.61 18.61 -4.93
N ILE A 27 2.32 19.27 -6.06
CA ILE A 27 1.58 18.66 -7.17
C ILE A 27 2.33 17.44 -7.70
N LEU A 28 3.64 17.56 -7.92
CA LEU A 28 4.46 16.46 -8.42
C LEU A 28 4.60 15.34 -7.39
N ALA A 29 4.77 15.67 -6.10
CA ALA A 29 4.86 14.68 -5.03
C ALA A 29 3.57 13.85 -4.93
N TYR A 30 2.41 14.49 -4.91
CA TYR A 30 1.12 13.79 -4.87
C TYR A 30 0.87 12.97 -6.14
N LEU A 31 1.25 13.48 -7.32
CA LEU A 31 1.11 12.73 -8.56
C LEU A 31 1.96 11.46 -8.57
N LYS A 32 3.20 11.51 -8.07
CA LYS A 32 4.06 10.33 -7.91
C LYS A 32 3.48 9.31 -6.96
N ILE A 33 2.95 9.76 -5.81
CA ILE A 33 2.27 8.87 -4.86
C ILE A 33 1.06 8.22 -5.51
N LEU A 34 0.25 8.98 -6.26
CA LEU A 34 -0.92 8.47 -6.95
C LEU A 34 -0.54 7.41 -7.99
N ILE A 35 0.47 7.68 -8.81
CA ILE A 35 0.98 6.74 -9.82
C ILE A 35 1.49 5.46 -9.16
N ALA A 36 2.35 5.57 -8.14
CA ALA A 36 2.88 4.42 -7.42
C ALA A 36 1.76 3.61 -6.75
N THR A 37 0.78 4.28 -6.13
CA THR A 37 -0.39 3.64 -5.52
C THR A 37 -1.20 2.87 -6.55
N ALA A 38 -1.46 3.46 -7.72
CA ALA A 38 -2.18 2.79 -8.80
C ALA A 38 -1.46 1.53 -9.29
N ILE A 39 -0.13 1.59 -9.45
CA ILE A 39 0.70 0.44 -9.83
C ILE A 39 0.56 -0.67 -8.78
N VAL A 40 0.75 -0.35 -7.49
CA VAL A 40 0.65 -1.32 -6.40
C VAL A 40 -0.76 -1.91 -6.35
N THR A 41 -1.81 -1.10 -6.46
CA THR A 41 -3.20 -1.56 -6.50
C THR A 41 -3.44 -2.58 -7.60
N VAL A 42 -3.02 -2.29 -8.84
CA VAL A 42 -3.24 -3.20 -9.97
C VAL A 42 -2.50 -4.51 -9.74
N VAL A 43 -1.23 -4.46 -9.36
CA VAL A 43 -0.43 -5.67 -9.13
C VAL A 43 -1.02 -6.50 -7.99
N VAL A 44 -1.27 -5.91 -6.83
CA VAL A 44 -1.84 -6.61 -5.68
C VAL A 44 -3.20 -7.23 -6.04
N HIS A 45 -4.04 -6.51 -6.78
CA HIS A 45 -5.35 -7.03 -7.20
C HIS A 45 -5.24 -8.27 -8.09
N VAL A 46 -4.28 -8.30 -9.02
CA VAL A 46 -4.03 -9.45 -9.90
C VAL A 46 -3.59 -10.68 -9.10
N PHE A 47 -2.80 -10.50 -8.04
CA PHE A 47 -2.33 -11.60 -7.20
C PHE A 47 -3.29 -12.00 -6.07
N ALA A 48 -4.34 -11.21 -5.83
CA ALA A 48 -5.32 -11.45 -4.78
C ALA A 48 -6.24 -12.63 -5.11
N LYS A 49 -6.33 -13.59 -4.19
CA LYS A 49 -7.18 -14.77 -4.31
C LYS A 49 -8.16 -14.85 -3.14
N PRO A 50 -9.48 -14.93 -3.38
CA PRO A 50 -10.44 -15.21 -2.33
C PRO A 50 -10.30 -16.65 -1.85
N VAL A 51 -10.11 -16.85 -0.54
CA VAL A 51 -9.96 -18.15 0.11
C VAL A 51 -11.04 -18.30 1.17
N LYS A 52 -11.86 -19.36 1.04
CA LYS A 52 -12.97 -19.65 1.96
C LYS A 52 -12.44 -19.84 3.39
N GLY A 53 -13.04 -19.15 4.35
CA GLY A 53 -12.65 -19.20 5.76
C GLY A 53 -11.41 -18.36 6.13
N LEU A 54 -10.68 -17.81 5.16
CA LEU A 54 -9.49 -16.97 5.39
C LEU A 54 -9.68 -15.50 4.95
N GLY A 55 -10.56 -15.25 3.97
CA GLY A 55 -10.76 -13.94 3.37
C GLY A 55 -9.99 -13.80 2.06
N ILE A 56 -9.28 -12.69 1.86
CA ILE A 56 -8.46 -12.46 0.66
C ILE A 56 -7.01 -12.75 0.99
N ALA A 57 -6.40 -13.68 0.24
CA ALA A 57 -5.00 -14.01 0.38
C ALA A 57 -4.19 -13.39 -0.76
N VAL A 58 -3.09 -12.73 -0.40
CA VAL A 58 -2.07 -12.20 -1.32
C VAL A 58 -0.71 -12.73 -0.85
N PRO A 59 0.20 -13.17 -1.76
CA PRO A 59 1.56 -13.51 -1.36
C PRO A 59 2.25 -12.32 -0.68
N SER A 60 2.73 -12.50 0.54
CA SER A 60 3.15 -11.42 1.45
C SER A 60 4.27 -10.52 0.93
N PHE A 61 5.11 -11.01 0.02
CA PHE A 61 6.22 -10.25 -0.56
C PHE A 61 5.81 -9.40 -1.77
N ILE A 62 4.69 -9.70 -2.43
CA ILE A 62 4.26 -8.99 -3.65
C ILE A 62 4.00 -7.51 -3.36
N PRO A 63 3.19 -7.14 -2.35
CA PRO A 63 2.93 -5.74 -2.08
C PRO A 63 4.17 -4.90 -1.71
N PRO A 64 5.03 -5.30 -0.76
CA PRO A 64 6.18 -4.46 -0.35
C PRO A 64 7.22 -4.33 -1.46
N PHE A 65 7.45 -5.40 -2.24
CA PHE A 65 8.40 -5.35 -3.34
C PHE A 65 7.91 -4.46 -4.49
N THR A 66 6.63 -4.58 -4.85
CA THR A 66 6.03 -3.72 -5.88
C THR A 66 6.08 -2.25 -5.47
N SER A 67 5.78 -1.96 -4.20
CA SER A 67 5.84 -0.60 -3.68
C SER A 67 7.25 -0.02 -3.71
N ALA A 68 8.24 -0.77 -3.23
CA ALA A 68 9.64 -0.35 -3.23
C ALA A 68 10.13 -0.07 -4.66
N LEU A 69 9.83 -0.95 -5.62
CA LEU A 69 10.20 -0.75 -7.03
C LEU A 69 9.48 0.46 -7.64
N ALA A 70 8.17 0.59 -7.44
CA ALA A 70 7.40 1.73 -7.95
C ALA A 70 7.96 3.05 -7.41
N ALA A 71 8.22 3.13 -6.11
CA ALA A 71 8.83 4.29 -5.47
C ALA A 71 10.24 4.58 -6.01
N ALA A 72 11.09 3.56 -6.15
CA ALA A 72 12.45 3.69 -6.69
C ALA A 72 12.47 4.22 -8.13
N VAL A 73 11.44 3.91 -8.93
CA VAL A 73 11.30 4.44 -10.29
C VAL A 73 10.78 5.89 -10.27
N VAL A 74 9.71 6.16 -9.52
CA VAL A 74 9.02 7.47 -9.64
C VAL A 74 9.70 8.61 -8.89
N TYR A 75 10.52 8.33 -7.87
CA TYR A 75 10.99 9.39 -6.96
C TYR A 75 11.89 10.42 -7.63
N ARG A 76 12.69 10.02 -8.65
CA ARG A 76 13.57 10.90 -9.42
C ARG A 76 12.92 11.54 -10.65
N LEU A 77 11.68 11.19 -10.98
CA LEU A 77 11.02 11.71 -12.18
C LEU A 77 10.72 13.20 -12.01
N ILE A 78 11.19 14.00 -12.98
CA ILE A 78 11.02 15.47 -13.08
C ILE A 78 11.76 16.23 -11.96
N THR A 79 11.43 15.96 -10.70
CA THR A 79 12.08 16.47 -9.50
C THR A 79 12.41 15.31 -8.57
N VAL A 80 13.33 15.49 -7.61
CA VAL A 80 13.55 14.47 -6.57
C VAL A 80 12.52 14.68 -5.46
N SER A 81 11.80 13.61 -5.11
CA SER A 81 10.88 13.53 -3.96
C SER A 81 11.33 12.45 -2.99
N ASN A 82 10.85 12.48 -1.76
CA ASN A 82 11.21 11.50 -0.73
C ASN A 82 10.70 10.09 -1.12
N PRO A 83 11.60 9.14 -1.45
CA PRO A 83 11.20 7.83 -1.94
C PRO A 83 10.53 6.99 -0.84
N PHE A 84 10.93 7.16 0.42
CA PHE A 84 10.41 6.38 1.55
C PHE A 84 8.96 6.73 1.86
N ILE A 85 8.60 8.01 1.78
CA ILE A 85 7.20 8.46 1.93
C ILE A 85 6.34 7.87 0.80
N ILE A 86 6.84 7.90 -0.44
CA ILE A 86 6.15 7.31 -1.59
C ILE A 86 5.94 5.80 -1.40
N ALA A 87 6.98 5.06 -1.02
CA ALA A 87 6.92 3.61 -0.80
C ALA A 87 5.97 3.23 0.35
N TYR A 88 5.99 3.97 1.46
CA TYR A 88 5.11 3.68 2.58
C TYR A 88 3.63 3.89 2.20
N ILE A 89 3.29 5.04 1.62
CA ILE A 89 1.90 5.39 1.28
C ILE A 89 1.38 4.47 0.18
N SER A 90 2.12 4.33 -0.93
CA SER A 90 1.68 3.49 -2.05
C SER A 90 1.60 2.02 -1.69
N GLY A 91 2.50 1.52 -0.83
CA GLY A 91 2.42 0.17 -0.28
C GLY A 91 1.18 0.00 0.59
N THR A 92 0.91 0.93 1.50
CA THR A 92 -0.25 0.86 2.39
C THR A 92 -1.57 0.96 1.63
N TRP A 93 -1.80 2.09 0.95
CA TRP A 93 -3.06 2.38 0.26
C TRP A 93 -3.25 1.46 -0.93
N GLY A 94 -2.19 1.21 -1.70
CA GLY A 94 -2.24 0.36 -2.87
C GLY A 94 -2.66 -1.06 -2.52
N THR A 95 -2.10 -1.60 -1.43
CA THR A 95 -2.45 -2.95 -0.94
C THR A 95 -3.87 -3.02 -0.42
N LEU A 96 -4.29 -2.05 0.40
CA LEU A 96 -5.66 -2.01 0.92
C LEU A 96 -6.68 -1.96 -0.22
N ILE A 97 -6.46 -1.11 -1.22
CA ILE A 97 -7.37 -0.97 -2.35
C ILE A 97 -7.34 -2.26 -3.20
N GLY A 98 -6.15 -2.73 -3.57
CA GLY A 98 -5.98 -3.86 -4.48
C GLY A 98 -6.42 -5.21 -3.89
N ALA A 99 -6.00 -5.49 -2.66
CA ALA A 99 -6.34 -6.70 -1.95
C ALA A 99 -7.81 -6.65 -1.52
N ASP A 100 -8.17 -5.71 -0.65
CA ASP A 100 -9.46 -5.73 0.04
C ASP A 100 -10.56 -5.09 -0.81
N LEU A 101 -10.47 -3.77 -1.07
CA LEU A 101 -11.61 -3.00 -1.61
C LEU A 101 -12.10 -3.53 -2.95
N LEU A 102 -11.18 -3.84 -3.88
CA LEU A 102 -11.53 -4.34 -5.20
C LEU A 102 -12.01 -5.81 -5.21
N ASN A 103 -11.86 -6.56 -4.10
CA ASN A 103 -12.32 -7.95 -4.00
C ASN A 103 -13.49 -8.15 -3.01
N LEU A 104 -14.01 -7.09 -2.36
CA LEU A 104 -15.11 -7.18 -1.38
C LEU A 104 -16.31 -7.98 -1.90
N ARG A 105 -16.69 -7.78 -3.18
CA ARG A 105 -17.81 -8.50 -3.80
C ARG A 105 -17.58 -10.02 -3.85
N LYS A 106 -16.37 -10.45 -4.18
CA LYS A 106 -16.01 -11.88 -4.23
C LYS A 106 -16.05 -12.50 -2.84
N VAL A 107 -15.75 -11.75 -1.79
CA VAL A 107 -15.80 -12.25 -0.41
C VAL A 107 -17.24 -12.31 0.11
N SER A 108 -18.10 -11.35 -0.24
CA SER A 108 -19.53 -11.41 0.11
C SER A 108 -20.24 -12.63 -0.50
N GLU A 109 -19.78 -13.10 -1.66
CA GLU A 109 -20.31 -14.29 -2.34
C GLU A 109 -19.87 -15.61 -1.66
N LEU A 110 -18.86 -15.58 -0.78
CA LEU A 110 -18.38 -16.77 -0.05
C LEU A 110 -19.22 -17.11 1.20
N GLY A 111 -20.28 -16.35 1.48
CA GLY A 111 -21.22 -16.63 2.59
C GLY A 111 -20.65 -16.37 3.98
N ALA A 112 -19.58 -15.57 4.11
CA ALA A 112 -19.03 -15.18 5.40
C ALA A 112 -19.90 -14.06 6.02
N PRO A 113 -20.48 -14.24 7.22
CA PRO A 113 -21.37 -13.26 7.84
C PRO A 113 -20.65 -11.95 8.24
N VAL A 114 -19.33 -11.98 8.39
CA VAL A 114 -18.49 -10.81 8.68
C VAL A 114 -17.16 -10.95 7.93
N VAL A 115 -16.78 -9.93 7.16
CA VAL A 115 -15.49 -9.86 6.46
C VAL A 115 -14.58 -8.89 7.21
N SER A 116 -13.40 -9.35 7.66
CA SER A 116 -12.37 -8.47 8.21
C SER A 116 -11.61 -7.81 7.06
N ILE A 117 -11.86 -6.52 6.82
CA ILE A 117 -11.04 -5.65 5.97
C ILE A 117 -9.73 -5.40 6.73
N GLY A 118 -8.58 -5.77 6.17
CA GLY A 118 -7.32 -5.83 6.92
C GLY A 118 -7.07 -7.15 7.67
N GLY A 119 -7.67 -8.26 7.23
CA GLY A 119 -7.28 -9.63 7.61
C GLY A 119 -7.75 -10.13 8.99
N ALA A 120 -7.95 -11.46 9.07
CA ALA A 120 -8.41 -12.21 10.24
C ALA A 120 -7.24 -12.88 11.00
N GLY A 121 -6.19 -12.11 11.31
CA GLY A 121 -5.05 -12.62 12.06
C GLY A 121 -3.81 -11.72 12.04
N VAL A 122 -3.69 -10.94 13.13
CA VAL A 122 -2.44 -10.39 13.71
C VAL A 122 -1.73 -9.27 12.92
N PHE A 123 -1.90 -8.00 13.30
CA PHE A 123 -1.03 -6.86 12.89
C PHE A 123 -0.86 -6.59 11.37
N ASP A 124 -1.78 -7.13 10.56
CA ASP A 124 -2.25 -6.74 9.23
C ASP A 124 -1.19 -6.50 8.15
N GLY A 125 -1.17 -7.36 7.14
CA GLY A 125 -0.19 -7.34 6.04
C GLY A 125 -0.05 -5.98 5.36
N ILE A 126 -1.06 -5.10 5.46
CA ILE A 126 -1.00 -3.70 5.01
C ILE A 126 0.03 -2.88 5.79
N TYR A 127 0.04 -2.95 7.13
CA TYR A 127 1.01 -2.23 7.97
C TYR A 127 2.43 -2.75 7.73
N MET A 128 2.59 -4.08 7.73
CA MET A 128 3.88 -4.71 7.44
C MET A 128 4.36 -4.40 6.03
N THR A 129 3.46 -4.31 5.05
CA THR A 129 3.81 -3.89 3.69
C THR A 129 4.43 -2.51 3.65
N GLY A 130 3.81 -1.52 4.31
CA GLY A 130 4.34 -0.15 4.34
C GLY A 130 5.75 -0.09 4.92
N ILE A 131 5.97 -0.77 6.05
CA ILE A 131 7.28 -0.83 6.71
C ILE A 131 8.30 -1.61 5.88
N SER A 132 7.95 -2.81 5.41
CA SER A 132 8.84 -3.64 4.59
C SER A 132 9.21 -2.95 3.28
N ALA A 133 8.30 -2.20 2.66
CA ALA A 133 8.60 -1.41 1.47
C ALA A 133 9.68 -0.36 1.73
N VAL A 134 9.63 0.33 2.88
CA VAL A 134 10.65 1.31 3.27
C VAL A 134 12.02 0.64 3.45
N PHE A 135 12.08 -0.52 4.12
CA PHE A 135 13.33 -1.27 4.27
C PHE A 135 13.87 -1.79 2.94
N LEU A 136 13.02 -2.38 2.09
CA LEU A 136 13.43 -2.85 0.77
C LEU A 136 13.92 -1.71 -0.12
N LEU A 137 13.23 -0.58 -0.10
CA LEU A 137 13.64 0.60 -0.85
C LEU A 137 14.99 1.13 -0.37
N PHE A 138 15.24 1.10 0.94
CA PHE A 138 16.55 1.47 1.49
C PHE A 138 17.66 0.61 0.88
N LEU A 139 17.47 -0.72 0.85
CA LEU A 139 18.43 -1.66 0.24
C LEU A 139 18.58 -1.51 -1.28
N LEU A 140 17.57 -0.96 -1.97
CA LEU A 140 17.63 -0.74 -3.42
C LEU A 140 18.41 0.54 -3.80
N LEU A 141 18.43 1.53 -2.91
CA LEU A 141 19.02 2.84 -3.19
C LEU A 141 20.41 3.04 -2.58
N TYR A 142 20.82 2.18 -1.65
CA TYR A 142 22.08 2.24 -0.92
C TYR A 142 22.72 0.86 -0.82
#